data_AF-A0A413QPC2-F1
#
_entry.id   AF-A0A413QPC2-F1
#
_cell.length_a   1.000
_cell.length_b   1.000
_cell.length_c   1.000
_cell.angle_alpha   90.00
_cell.angle_beta   90.00
_cell.angle_gamma   90.00
#
_symmetry.space_group_name_H-M   'P 1'
#
loop_
_entity.id
_entity.type
_entity.pdbx_description
1 polymer ?
#
loop_
_entity_poly.entity_id
_entity_poly.type
_entity_poly.pdbx_seq_one_letter_code
_entity_poly.pdbx_strand_id
1 'polypeptide(L)' 'MRRTIKNGRFCIYNGNEFKVNRDSDGNIIILTKNDKIMDSTFIDKNGSGVYSKKVSLEEIEELYRYATYA' A
#
# COMPACT_ATOMS: atom_id res chain seq x y z
N MET A 1 -3.37 -14.57 21.62
CA MET A 1 -2.87 -13.48 20.74
C MET A 1 -3.13 -13.88 19.29
N ARG A 2 -4.05 -13.21 18.58
CA ARG A 2 -4.26 -13.46 17.14
C ARG A 2 -3.07 -12.87 16.39
N ARG A 3 -2.11 -13.70 15.97
CA ARG A 3 -1.06 -13.30 15.02
C ARG A 3 -1.77 -12.99 13.70
N THR A 4 -1.96 -11.72 13.39
CA THR A 4 -2.47 -11.30 12.09
C THR A 4 -1.44 -11.72 11.06
N ILE A 5 -1.74 -12.78 10.31
CA ILE A 5 -0.92 -13.23 9.18
C ILE A 5 -1.03 -12.13 8.11
N LYS A 6 -0.12 -11.16 8.14
CA LYS A 6 0.07 -10.22 7.04
C LYS A 6 0.77 -11.02 5.93
N ASN A 7 0.03 -11.44 4.91
CA ASN A 7 0.62 -11.93 3.66
C ASN A 7 0.37 -10.87 2.59
N GLY A 8 1.44 -10.44 1.90
CA GLY A 8 1.34 -9.40 0.88
C GLY A 8 2.63 -8.63 0.68
N ARG A 9 2.61 -7.71 -0.30
CA ARG A 9 3.67 -6.73 -0.53
C ARG A 9 3.31 -5.43 0.18
N PHE A 10 4.29 -4.82 0.80
CA PHE A 10 4.18 -3.57 1.53
C PHE A 10 5.36 -2.68 1.18
N CYS A 11 5.18 -1.38 1.32
CA CYS A 11 6.25 -0.42 1.12
C CYS A 11 6.21 0.70 2.14
N ILE A 12 7.35 1.35 2.33
CA ILE A 12 7.46 2.62 3.05
C ILE A 12 7.43 3.76 2.03
N TYR A 13 6.52 4.69 2.25
CA TYR A 13 6.40 5.93 1.48
C TYR A 13 6.23 7.09 2.46
N ASN A 14 7.10 8.10 2.37
CA ASN A 14 7.08 9.27 3.24
C ASN A 14 7.03 8.89 4.73
N GLY A 15 7.85 7.89 5.12
CA GLY A 15 7.94 7.36 6.47
C GLY A 15 6.75 6.51 6.95
N ASN A 16 5.77 6.20 6.09
CA ASN A 16 4.57 5.45 6.46
C ASN A 16 4.47 4.11 5.70
N GLU A 17 3.99 3.05 6.37
CA GLU A 17 3.77 1.72 5.77
C GLU A 17 2.45 1.67 4.99
N PHE A 18 2.52 1.28 3.72
CA PHE A 18 1.36 1.07 2.85
C PHE A 18 1.33 -0.35 2.29
N LYS A 19 0.11 -0.85 2.01
CA LYS A 19 -0.05 -2.10 1.27
C LYS A 19 0.17 -1.83 -0.21
N VAL A 20 1.00 -2.64 -0.86
CA VAL A 20 1.29 -2.52 -2.28
C VAL A 20 0.43 -3.47 -3.08
N ASN A 21 -0.12 -2.97 -4.17
CA ASN A 21 -0.79 -3.75 -5.20
C ASN A 21 -0.27 -3.33 -6.59
N ARG A 22 -0.62 -4.11 -7.63
CA ARG A 22 -0.35 -3.74 -9.02
C ARG A 22 -1.66 -3.56 -9.76
N ASP A 23 -1.75 -2.48 -10.52
CA ASP A 23 -2.85 -2.25 -11.45
C ASP A 23 -2.67 -3.12 -12.72
N SER A 24 -3.66 -3.15 -13.61
CA SER A 24 -3.66 -3.99 -14.81
C SER A 24 -2.50 -3.67 -15.76
N ASP A 25 -2.07 -2.42 -15.80
CA ASP A 25 -0.91 -1.95 -16.56
C ASP A 25 0.45 -2.29 -15.89
N GLY A 26 0.45 -3.03 -14.78
CA GLY A 26 1.66 -3.35 -14.03
C GLY A 26 2.21 -2.20 -13.17
N ASN A 27 1.50 -1.06 -13.14
CA ASN A 27 1.83 0.08 -12.30
C ASN A 27 1.70 -0.25 -10.81
N ILE A 28 2.63 0.27 -10.01
CA ILE A 28 2.59 0.09 -8.55
C ILE A 28 1.58 1.06 -7.95
N ILE A 29 0.67 0.53 -7.14
CA ILE A 29 -0.29 1.32 -6.38
C ILE A 29 -0.15 1.00 -4.89
N ILE A 30 -0.20 2.05 -4.07
CA ILE A 30 -0.23 1.95 -2.62
C ILE A 30 -1.66 2.13 -2.12
N LEU A 31 -2.02 1.36 -1.10
CA LEU A 31 -3.36 1.30 -0.54
C LEU A 31 -3.32 1.62 0.95
N THR A 32 -4.22 2.49 1.39
CA THR A 32 -4.40 2.85 2.80
C THR A 32 -5.88 3.03 3.15
N LYS A 33 -6.20 2.87 4.43
CA LYS A 33 -7.49 3.23 5.03
C LYS A 33 -7.36 4.36 6.05
N ASN A 34 -6.13 4.81 6.31
CA ASN A 34 -5.82 5.78 7.36
C ASN A 34 -5.85 7.18 6.75
N ASP A 35 -6.89 7.95 7.06
CA ASP A 35 -7.10 9.32 6.57
C ASP A 35 -5.97 10.28 7.00
N LYS A 36 -5.29 9.99 8.11
CA LYS A 36 -4.25 10.88 8.66
C LYS A 36 -2.96 10.92 7.86
N ILE A 37 -2.69 9.86 7.09
CA ILE A 37 -1.46 9.73 6.27
C ILE A 37 -1.74 9.94 4.79
N MET A 38 -2.98 10.27 4.44
CA MET A 38 -3.41 10.47 3.06
C MET A 38 -3.34 11.93 2.69
N ASP A 39 -2.73 12.19 1.53
CA ASP A 39 -2.76 13.50 0.87
C ASP A 39 -3.91 13.58 -0.16
N SER A 40 -4.09 14.75 -0.76
CA SER A 40 -5.07 15.01 -1.84
C SER A 40 -4.88 14.18 -3.12
N THR A 41 -3.76 13.46 -3.22
CA THR A 41 -3.41 12.59 -4.36
C THR A 41 -3.98 11.18 -4.23
N PHE A 42 -4.47 10.80 -3.06
CA PHE A 42 -5.09 9.51 -2.81
C PHE A 42 -6.55 9.51 -3.26
N ILE A 43 -6.93 8.50 -4.05
CA ILE A 43 -8.26 8.40 -4.66
C ILE A 43 -8.93 7.11 -4.17
N ASP A 44 -10.14 7.23 -3.63
CA ASP A 44 -11.02 6.09 -3.38
C ASP A 44 -11.80 5.77 -4.66
N LYS A 45 -11.29 4.82 -5.44
CA LYS A 45 -11.92 4.42 -6.70
C LYS A 45 -13.33 3.84 -6.51
N ASN A 46 -13.60 3.22 -5.36
CA ASN A 46 -14.78 2.39 -5.16
C ASN A 46 -15.75 2.92 -4.09
N GLY A 47 -15.47 4.07 -3.46
CA GLY A 47 -16.26 4.54 -2.33
C GLY A 47 -16.20 3.60 -1.12
N SER A 48 -15.17 2.76 -1.03
CA SER A 48 -15.04 1.71 -0.01
C SER A 48 -14.38 2.22 1.28
N GLY A 49 -13.86 3.45 1.29
CA GLY A 49 -12.97 3.94 2.35
C GLY A 49 -11.56 3.33 2.30
N VAL A 50 -11.18 2.74 1.16
CA VAL A 50 -9.80 2.33 0.85
C VAL A 50 -9.30 3.23 -0.25
N TYR A 51 -8.31 4.03 0.08
CA TYR A 51 -7.74 4.97 -0.86
C TYR A 51 -6.49 4.40 -1.50
N SER A 52 -6.33 4.73 -2.77
CA SER A 52 -5.26 4.24 -3.61
C SER A 52 -4.50 5.40 -4.26
N LYS A 53 -3.18 5.26 -4.39
CA LYS A 53 -2.33 6.20 -5.11
C LYS A 53 -1.37 5.42 -5.99
N LYS A 54 -1.16 5.87 -7.22
CA LYS A 54 -0.11 5.37 -8.10
C LYS A 54 1.20 6.02 -7.71
N VAL A 55 2.23 5.21 -7.51
CA VAL A 55 3.58 5.67 -7.12
C VAL A 55 4.62 5.02 -8.01
N SER A 56 5.72 5.72 -8.22
CA SER A 56 6.89 5.19 -8.92
C SER A 56 7.81 4.44 -7.95
N LEU A 57 8.65 3.53 -8.45
CA LEU A 57 9.65 2.84 -7.63
C LEU A 57 10.63 3.81 -6.97
N GLU A 58 10.93 4.93 -7.62
CA GLU A 58 11.83 5.97 -7.12
C GLU A 58 11.25 6.73 -5.92
N GLU A 59 9.92 6.77 -5.79
CA GLU A 59 9.25 7.40 -4.64
C GLU A 59 9.17 6.47 -3.43
N ILE A 60 9.41 5.17 -3.63
CA ILE A 60 9.32 4.16 -2.58
C ILE A 60 10.66 4.08 -1.85
N GLU A 61 10.64 4.31 -0.54
CA GLU A 61 11.83 4.23 0.29
C GLU A 61 12.25 2.78 0.52
N GLU A 62 11.27 1.91 0.78
CA GLU A 62 11.53 0.49 1.00
C GLU A 62 10.36 -0.35 0.49
N LEU A 63 10.66 -1.47 -0.20
CA LEU A 63 9.66 -2.42 -0.68
C LEU A 63 9.99 -3.80 -0.15
N TYR A 64 9.08 -4.40 0.61
CA TYR A 64 9.26 -5.73 1.17
C TYR A 64 7.99 -6.57 1.07
N ARG A 65 8.15 -7.87 1.26
CA ARG A 65 7.06 -8.85 1.20
C ARG A 65 7.03 -9.61 2.51
N TYR A 66 5.89 -9.58 3.18
CA TYR A 66 5.62 -10.59 4.20
C TYR A 66 5.23 -11.88 3.50
N ALA A 67 6.08 -12.89 3.62
CA ALA A 67 5.78 -14.27 3.29
C ALA A 67 5.92 -15.08 4.56
N THR A 68 4.81 -15.59 5.07
CA THR A 68 4.87 -16.63 6.10
C THR A 68 5.25 -17.92 5.41
N TYR A 69 6.49 -18.37 5.62
CA TYR A 69 6.89 -19.74 5.27
C TYR A 69 6.20 -20.67 6.28
N ALA A 70 5.39 -21.60 5.76
CA ALA A 70 4.72 -22.64 6.53
C ALA A 70 5.68 -23.77 6.86
#